data_AF-A0A8J8ANE2-F1
#
_entry.id   AF-A0A8J8ANE2-F1
#
_cell.length_a   1.000
_cell.length_b   1.000
_cell.length_c   1.000
_cell.angle_alpha   90.00
_cell.angle_beta   90.00
_cell.angle_gamma   90.00
#
_symmetry.space_group_name_H-M   'P 1'
#
loop_
_entity.id
_entity.type
_entity.pdbx_description
1 polymer ?
#
loop_
_entity_poly.entity_id
_entity_poly.type
_entity_poly.pdbx_seq_one_letter_code
_entity_poly.pdbx_strand_id
1 'polypeptide(L)'
;MADHLSKAFLFFIAVVIIVVGLTISLSEERYRINVEVHFASPAELEGIELLEKYPNEVTHVALFRFRYSEHGRRDFHFTEDFDVSPDYVVAEIRNGDTFYCRASFEDGHFVIREENCSPTLEGALKRRITLSACVNGTYLGHEIERGSIVYFLFEASNGTTCVNDTVEVLGRTWGIFARIVSGNVTILCNLENINGTSLTDEVVTINKEWCGPEN
;
A
#
# COMPACT_ATOMS: atom_id res chain seq x y z
N MET A 1 -7.23 -6.18 -62.40
CA MET A 1 -8.25 -6.06 -61.34
C MET A 1 -7.81 -6.71 -60.02
N ALA A 2 -7.24 -7.92 -60.03
CA ALA A 2 -6.76 -8.60 -58.82
C ALA A 2 -5.62 -7.87 -58.06
N ASP A 3 -4.71 -7.22 -58.79
CA ASP A 3 -3.52 -6.57 -58.19
C ASP A 3 -3.85 -5.28 -57.40
N HIS A 4 -4.90 -4.56 -57.79
CA HIS A 4 -5.36 -3.35 -57.08
C HIS A 4 -6.13 -3.70 -55.78
N LEU A 5 -6.90 -4.79 -55.80
CA LEU A 5 -7.61 -5.30 -54.62
C LEU A 5 -6.64 -5.83 -53.55
N SER A 6 -5.57 -6.50 -53.97
CA SER A 6 -4.53 -7.00 -53.06
C SER A 6 -3.78 -5.87 -52.33
N LYS A 7 -3.42 -4.79 -53.04
CA LYS A 7 -2.75 -3.62 -52.45
C LYS A 7 -3.65 -2.84 -51.50
N ALA A 8 -4.93 -2.69 -51.83
CA ALA A 8 -5.91 -2.04 -50.96
C ALA A 8 -6.15 -2.84 -49.66
N PHE A 9 -6.18 -4.16 -49.74
CA PHE A 9 -6.33 -5.04 -48.58
C PHE A 9 -5.12 -4.97 -47.64
N LEU A 10 -3.89 -4.98 -48.19
CA LEU A 10 -2.67 -4.82 -47.41
C LEU A 10 -2.58 -3.44 -46.72
N PHE A 11 -2.99 -2.38 -47.41
CA PHE A 11 -3.05 -1.04 -46.82
C PHE A 11 -4.05 -0.96 -45.67
N PHE A 12 -5.23 -1.58 -45.83
CA PHE A 12 -6.24 -1.63 -44.78
C PHE A 12 -5.74 -2.37 -43.53
N ILE A 13 -5.06 -3.51 -43.71
CA ILE A 13 -4.44 -4.24 -42.59
C ILE A 13 -3.38 -3.38 -41.89
N ALA A 14 -2.52 -2.68 -42.65
CA ALA A 14 -1.49 -1.81 -42.07
C ALA A 14 -2.12 -0.67 -41.25
N VAL A 15 -3.18 -0.03 -41.75
CA VAL A 15 -3.91 1.02 -41.03
C VAL A 15 -4.57 0.46 -39.76
N VAL A 16 -5.19 -0.72 -39.83
CA VAL A 16 -5.80 -1.37 -38.66
C VAL A 16 -4.74 -1.71 -37.61
N ILE A 17 -3.57 -2.24 -37.99
CA ILE A 17 -2.48 -2.53 -37.07
C ILE A 17 -1.95 -1.25 -36.41
N ILE A 18 -1.81 -0.17 -37.18
CA ILE A 18 -1.36 1.13 -36.65
C ILE A 18 -2.40 1.70 -35.68
N VAL A 19 -3.68 1.68 -36.02
CA VAL A 19 -4.76 2.18 -35.16
C VAL A 19 -4.89 1.32 -33.90
N VAL A 20 -4.85 -0.01 -34.02
CA VAL A 20 -4.89 -0.92 -32.87
C VAL A 20 -3.66 -0.75 -31.98
N GLY A 21 -2.47 -0.66 -32.58
CA GLY A 21 -1.22 -0.39 -31.85
C GLY A 21 -1.28 0.95 -31.11
N LEU A 22 -1.76 2.01 -31.75
CA LEU A 22 -1.99 3.31 -31.10
C LEU A 22 -3.02 3.21 -29.97
N THR A 23 -4.13 2.51 -30.15
CA THR A 23 -5.15 2.36 -29.09
C THR A 23 -4.65 1.56 -27.89
N ILE A 24 -3.80 0.55 -28.10
CA ILE A 24 -3.19 -0.23 -27.01
C ILE A 24 -2.13 0.61 -26.29
N SER A 25 -1.32 1.38 -27.03
CA SER A 25 -0.31 2.27 -26.42
C SER A 25 -0.92 3.50 -25.73
N LEU A 26 -2.16 3.90 -26.06
CA LEU A 26 -2.87 5.03 -25.43
C LEU A 26 -3.81 4.61 -24.29
N SER A 27 -4.00 3.31 -24.08
CA SER A 27 -4.70 2.79 -22.90
C SER A 27 -3.72 2.78 -21.73
N GLU A 28 -3.41 3.96 -21.18
CA GLU A 28 -2.84 4.05 -19.84
C GLU A 28 -3.82 3.36 -18.88
N GLU A 29 -3.44 2.21 -18.33
CA GLU A 29 -4.24 1.55 -17.29
C GLU A 29 -4.35 2.50 -16.10
N ARG A 30 -5.52 3.10 -15.93
CA ARG A 30 -5.81 3.96 -14.78
C ARG A 30 -6.47 3.17 -13.68
N TYR A 31 -6.00 3.40 -12.46
CA TYR A 31 -6.50 2.80 -11.24
C TYR A 31 -7.61 3.66 -10.68
N ARG A 32 -8.85 3.23 -10.93
CA ARG A 32 -10.04 3.87 -10.39
C ARG A 32 -10.21 3.54 -8.91
N ILE A 33 -10.39 4.56 -8.08
CA ILE A 33 -10.83 4.41 -6.69
C ILE A 33 -12.13 5.17 -6.47
N ASN A 34 -12.94 4.67 -5.53
CA ASN A 34 -14.10 5.38 -5.01
C ASN A 34 -13.81 5.77 -3.57
N VAL A 35 -14.10 7.03 -3.22
CA VAL A 35 -13.81 7.59 -1.90
C VAL A 35 -15.04 8.27 -1.35
N GLU A 36 -15.46 7.86 -0.16
CA GLU A 36 -16.50 8.49 0.64
C GLU A 36 -15.85 9.21 1.82
N VAL A 37 -16.31 10.43 2.09
CA VAL A 37 -15.76 11.25 3.17
C VAL A 37 -16.90 11.81 4.00
N HIS A 38 -16.82 11.62 5.31
CA HIS A 38 -17.82 12.09 6.27
C HIS A 38 -17.17 12.95 7.35
N PHE A 39 -17.53 14.23 7.39
CA PHE A 39 -17.04 15.19 8.37
C PHE A 39 -18.12 15.58 9.39
N ALA A 40 -17.72 15.79 10.64
CA ALA A 40 -18.60 16.32 11.67
C ALA A 40 -18.99 17.79 11.40
N SER A 41 -18.08 18.55 10.79
CA SER A 41 -18.27 19.96 10.41
C SER A 41 -18.15 20.15 8.90
N PRO A 42 -18.83 21.14 8.31
CA PRO A 42 -18.74 21.35 6.87
C PRO A 42 -17.33 21.76 6.43
N ALA A 43 -16.90 21.22 5.28
CA ALA A 43 -15.59 21.44 4.69
C ALA A 43 -15.69 21.77 3.20
N GLU A 44 -14.60 22.27 2.64
CA GLU A 44 -14.39 22.47 1.21
C GLU A 44 -13.21 21.62 0.76
N LEU A 45 -13.32 21.00 -0.42
CA LEU A 45 -12.19 20.35 -1.06
C LEU A 45 -11.28 21.44 -1.66
N GLU A 46 -10.00 21.42 -1.28
CA GLU A 46 -8.97 22.30 -1.83
C GLU A 46 -8.18 21.64 -2.96
N GLY A 47 -8.07 20.31 -2.98
CA GLY A 47 -7.39 19.59 -4.05
C GLY A 47 -7.21 18.10 -3.78
N ILE A 48 -6.78 17.38 -4.81
CA ILE A 48 -6.47 15.95 -4.76
C ILE A 48 -5.08 15.78 -5.37
N GLU A 49 -4.21 15.02 -4.71
CA GLU A 49 -2.83 14.81 -5.11
C GLU A 49 -2.44 13.34 -4.92
N LEU A 50 -1.64 12.79 -5.84
CA LEU A 50 -1.02 11.49 -5.66
C LEU A 50 0.43 11.68 -5.22
N LEU A 51 0.76 11.20 -4.03
CA LEU A 51 2.13 11.12 -3.55
C LEU A 51 2.68 9.73 -3.89
N GLU A 52 3.38 9.64 -5.01
CA GLU A 52 4.05 8.41 -5.39
C GLU A 52 5.32 8.16 -4.57
N LYS A 53 5.56 6.91 -4.22
CA LYS A 53 6.78 6.46 -3.54
C LYS A 53 7.02 7.20 -2.21
N TYR A 54 5.95 7.43 -1.46
CA TYR A 54 5.97 8.06 -0.15
C TYR A 54 5.19 7.21 0.86
N PRO A 55 5.74 6.95 2.07
CA PRO A 55 7.04 7.43 2.57
C PRO A 55 8.22 6.57 2.12
N ASN A 56 7.96 5.51 1.35
CA ASN A 56 8.97 4.61 0.82
C ASN A 56 8.70 4.29 -0.66
N GLU A 57 9.65 3.65 -1.31
CA GLU A 57 9.66 3.38 -2.76
C GLU A 57 8.50 2.54 -3.31
N VAL A 58 7.70 1.92 -2.44
CA VAL A 58 6.62 0.98 -2.81
C VAL A 58 5.26 1.40 -2.27
N THR A 59 5.17 2.60 -1.68
CA THR A 59 3.92 3.15 -1.16
C THR A 59 3.46 4.32 -2.01
N HIS A 60 2.20 4.31 -2.41
CA HIS A 60 1.52 5.41 -3.10
C HIS A 60 0.35 5.90 -2.26
N VAL A 61 0.23 7.21 -2.08
CA VAL A 61 -0.79 7.82 -1.21
C VAL A 61 -1.63 8.80 -2.01
N ALA A 62 -2.93 8.55 -2.12
CA ALA A 62 -3.89 9.53 -2.61
C ALA A 62 -4.29 10.46 -1.47
N LEU A 63 -3.91 11.73 -1.57
CA LEU A 63 -4.13 12.76 -0.56
C LEU A 63 -5.26 13.70 -1.01
N PHE A 64 -6.36 13.70 -0.27
CA PHE A 64 -7.49 14.60 -0.48
C PHE A 64 -7.39 15.75 0.53
N ARG A 65 -7.22 16.98 0.03
CA ARG A 65 -7.00 18.16 0.87
C ARG A 65 -8.31 18.90 1.09
N PHE A 66 -8.64 19.16 2.35
CA PHE A 66 -9.85 19.83 2.79
C PHE A 66 -9.54 20.97 3.75
N ARG A 67 -10.44 21.94 3.79
CA ARG A 67 -10.45 23.03 4.78
C ARG A 67 -11.85 23.18 5.34
N TYR A 68 -12.00 23.27 6.67
CA TYR A 68 -13.32 23.56 7.23
C TYR A 68 -13.81 24.95 6.82
N SER A 69 -15.10 25.02 6.51
CA SER A 69 -15.77 26.22 6.03
C SER A 69 -17.23 26.17 6.42
N GLU A 70 -17.80 27.25 6.93
CA GLU A 70 -19.23 27.33 7.28
C GLU A 70 -20.15 27.14 6.07
N HIS A 71 -19.63 27.36 4.86
CA HIS A 71 -20.35 27.21 3.59
C HIS A 71 -20.05 25.88 2.88
N GLY A 72 -19.26 25.01 3.52
CA GLY A 72 -18.85 23.73 2.98
C GLY A 72 -19.94 22.67 2.99
N ARG A 73 -19.54 21.43 2.74
CA ARG A 73 -20.36 20.21 2.83
C ARG A 73 -19.76 19.26 3.84
N ARG A 74 -20.59 18.40 4.43
CA ARG A 74 -20.14 17.38 5.38
C ARG A 74 -19.78 16.06 4.70
N ASP A 75 -20.54 15.71 3.66
CA ASP A 75 -20.41 14.45 2.96
C ASP A 75 -19.91 14.69 1.53
N PHE A 76 -18.93 13.88 1.13
CA PHE A 76 -18.37 13.87 -0.22
C PHE A 76 -18.31 12.45 -0.76
N HIS A 77 -18.48 12.35 -2.08
CA HIS A 77 -18.28 11.12 -2.83
C HIS A 77 -17.44 11.47 -4.06
N PHE A 78 -16.32 10.77 -4.22
CA PHE A 78 -15.37 10.95 -5.32
C PHE A 78 -15.17 9.64 -6.06
N THR A 79 -15.02 9.76 -7.38
CA THR A 79 -14.49 8.71 -8.24
C THR A 79 -13.30 9.30 -8.96
N GLU A 80 -12.11 8.81 -8.64
CA GLU A 80 -10.85 9.35 -9.15
C GLU A 80 -10.06 8.24 -9.84
N ASP A 81 -9.38 8.60 -10.93
CA ASP A 81 -8.56 7.71 -11.74
C ASP A 81 -7.09 8.13 -11.58
N PHE A 82 -6.24 7.21 -11.07
CA PHE A 82 -4.82 7.46 -10.84
C PHE A 82 -3.94 6.65 -11.81
N ASP A 83 -2.78 7.19 -12.16
CA ASP A 83 -1.82 6.50 -13.05
C ASP A 83 -1.14 5.31 -12.36
N VAL A 84 -1.10 5.31 -11.02
CA VAL A 84 -0.60 4.22 -10.18
C VAL A 84 -1.62 3.93 -9.08
N SER A 85 -1.82 2.65 -8.76
CA SER A 85 -2.70 2.22 -7.67
C SER A 85 -2.29 2.87 -6.34
N PRO A 86 -3.14 3.69 -5.71
CA PRO A 86 -2.89 4.15 -4.36
C PRO A 86 -2.95 2.96 -3.38
N ASP A 87 -1.97 2.85 -2.49
CA ASP A 87 -1.99 1.90 -1.38
C ASP A 87 -2.78 2.48 -0.21
N TYR A 88 -2.72 3.81 -0.03
CA TYR A 88 -3.44 4.51 1.02
C TYR A 88 -4.23 5.70 0.46
N VAL A 89 -5.39 5.95 1.04
CA VAL A 89 -6.18 7.16 0.83
C VAL A 89 -6.22 7.93 2.14
N VAL A 90 -5.90 9.21 2.11
CA VAL A 90 -5.79 10.06 3.31
C VAL A 90 -6.47 11.41 3.05
N ALA A 91 -7.25 11.90 4.01
CA ALA A 91 -7.69 13.29 4.02
C ALA A 91 -6.73 14.16 4.83
N GLU A 92 -6.15 15.19 4.22
CA GLU A 92 -5.53 16.32 4.93
C GLU A 92 -6.63 17.35 5.24
N ILE A 93 -6.87 17.66 6.51
CA ILE A 93 -7.93 18.57 6.95
C ILE A 93 -7.30 19.76 7.69
N ARG A 94 -7.58 20.97 7.22
CA ARG A 94 -7.10 22.22 7.84
C ARG A 94 -8.19 22.84 8.72
N ASN A 95 -7.88 22.99 10.01
CA ASN A 95 -8.72 23.58 11.05
C ASN A 95 -7.89 24.46 12.02
N GLY A 96 -7.17 25.43 11.48
CA GLY A 96 -6.09 26.12 12.21
C GLY A 96 -4.84 25.24 12.29
N ASP A 97 -4.96 24.07 12.92
CA ASP A 97 -4.01 22.97 12.84
C ASP A 97 -4.36 22.03 11.66
N THR A 98 -3.40 21.22 11.20
CA THR A 98 -3.61 20.23 10.14
C THR A 98 -3.66 18.83 10.71
N PHE A 99 -4.66 18.04 10.28
CA PHE A 99 -4.82 16.64 10.66
C PHE A 99 -4.93 15.76 9.43
N TYR A 100 -4.53 14.49 9.57
CA TYR A 100 -4.48 13.51 8.50
C TYR A 100 -5.29 12.29 8.90
N CYS A 101 -6.40 12.03 8.20
CA CYS A 101 -7.31 10.92 8.50
C CYS A 101 -7.19 9.87 7.41
N ARG A 102 -6.65 8.69 7.76
CA ARG A 102 -6.53 7.56 6.83
C ARG A 102 -7.91 6.94 6.60
N ALA A 103 -8.21 6.64 5.34
CA ALA A 103 -9.42 5.90 4.99
C ALA A 103 -9.36 4.44 5.45
N SER A 104 -10.48 3.89 5.87
CA SER A 104 -10.72 2.45 5.87
C SER A 104 -11.11 1.98 4.47
N PHE A 105 -10.93 0.68 4.18
CA PHE A 105 -11.45 0.08 2.95
C PHE A 105 -12.65 -0.80 3.31
N GLU A 106 -13.83 -0.41 2.85
CA GLU A 106 -15.12 -1.01 3.18
C GLU A 106 -15.89 -1.26 1.88
N ASP A 107 -16.45 -2.45 1.70
CA ASP A 107 -17.32 -2.79 0.56
C ASP A 107 -16.82 -2.30 -0.83
N GLY A 108 -15.51 -2.42 -1.08
CA GLY A 108 -14.89 -2.07 -2.36
C GLY A 108 -14.57 -0.59 -2.58
N HIS A 109 -14.70 0.26 -1.55
CA HIS A 109 -14.38 1.68 -1.62
C HIS A 109 -13.66 2.17 -0.36
N PHE A 110 -13.03 3.33 -0.45
CA PHE A 110 -12.34 3.97 0.67
C PHE A 110 -13.30 4.88 1.43
N VAL A 111 -13.33 4.77 2.76
CA VAL A 111 -14.19 5.60 3.62
C VAL A 111 -13.34 6.38 4.62
N ILE A 112 -13.47 7.69 4.62
CA ILE A 112 -12.77 8.60 5.52
C ILE A 112 -13.74 9.09 6.60
N ARG A 113 -13.38 8.84 7.86
CA ARG A 113 -14.06 9.34 9.06
C ARG A 113 -13.06 10.02 9.99
N GLU A 114 -13.50 11.01 10.75
CA GLU A 114 -12.65 11.83 11.63
C GLU A 114 -12.23 11.13 12.94
N GLU A 115 -12.45 9.82 13.05
CA GLU A 115 -12.21 9.04 14.26
C GLU A 115 -10.75 8.61 14.42
N ASN A 116 -10.03 8.43 13.30
CA ASN A 116 -8.67 7.88 13.24
C ASN A 116 -7.69 8.85 12.59
N CYS A 117 -7.68 10.10 13.04
CA CYS A 117 -6.80 11.13 12.51
C CYS A 117 -5.49 11.25 13.30
N SER A 118 -4.45 11.67 12.59
CA SER A 118 -3.11 11.91 13.14
C SER A 118 -2.70 13.36 12.90
N PRO A 119 -1.89 13.98 13.78
CA PRO A 119 -1.34 15.31 13.52
C PRO A 119 -0.33 15.36 12.37
N THR A 120 0.17 14.20 11.90
CA THR A 120 1.10 14.12 10.76
C THR A 120 0.68 13.06 9.75
N LEU A 121 1.09 13.24 8.50
CA LEU A 121 0.82 12.26 7.45
C LEU A 121 1.50 10.92 7.74
N GLU A 122 2.75 10.93 8.22
CA GLU A 122 3.45 9.70 8.62
C GLU A 122 2.70 8.98 9.75
N GLY A 123 2.10 9.72 10.68
CA GLY A 123 1.32 9.13 11.75
C GLY A 123 0.03 8.48 11.26
N ALA A 124 -0.60 9.02 10.21
CA ALA A 124 -1.76 8.39 9.56
C ALA A 124 -1.37 7.14 8.75
N LEU A 125 -0.15 7.11 8.20
CA LEU A 125 0.40 5.98 7.44
C LEU A 125 1.09 4.92 8.32
N LYS A 126 1.24 5.21 9.61
CA LYS A 126 1.83 4.29 10.57
C LYS A 126 0.89 3.11 10.82
N ARG A 127 1.48 1.93 10.94
CA ARG A 127 0.81 0.69 11.36
C ARG A 127 1.78 -0.19 12.13
N ARG A 128 1.24 -1.15 12.87
CA ARG A 128 2.02 -2.10 13.66
C ARG A 128 2.01 -3.48 13.03
N ILE A 129 3.16 -4.13 13.02
CA ILE A 129 3.28 -5.55 12.66
C ILE A 129 3.77 -6.27 13.91
N THR A 130 2.97 -7.20 14.41
CA THR A 130 3.29 -8.02 15.57
C THR A 130 3.66 -9.43 15.11
N LEU A 131 4.90 -9.85 15.36
CA LEU A 131 5.31 -11.23 15.17
C LEU A 131 4.84 -12.06 16.38
N SER A 132 4.03 -13.08 16.13
CA SER A 132 3.62 -14.08 17.10
C SER A 132 4.06 -15.48 16.65
N ALA A 133 5.24 -15.93 17.11
CA ALA A 133 5.81 -17.20 16.68
C ALA A 133 6.75 -17.82 17.74
N CYS A 134 6.91 -19.14 17.69
CA CYS A 134 7.93 -19.87 18.46
C CYS A 134 8.96 -20.51 17.52
N VAL A 135 10.24 -20.25 17.76
CA VAL A 135 11.37 -20.70 16.93
C VAL A 135 12.41 -21.39 17.80
N ASN A 136 13.04 -22.44 17.29
CA ASN A 136 14.25 -23.01 17.89
C ASN A 136 15.43 -22.09 17.61
N GLY A 137 15.59 -21.09 18.48
CA GLY A 137 16.52 -20.00 18.32
C GLY A 137 16.35 -18.95 19.40
N THR A 138 17.22 -17.97 19.36
CA THR A 138 17.21 -16.77 20.19
C THR A 138 16.70 -15.61 19.35
N TYR A 139 15.70 -14.88 19.84
CA TYR A 139 15.24 -13.66 19.17
C TYR A 139 16.21 -12.51 19.42
N LEU A 140 16.63 -11.83 18.36
CA LEU A 140 17.62 -10.76 18.41
C LEU A 140 17.00 -9.36 18.27
N GLY A 141 15.74 -9.28 17.85
CA GLY A 141 15.05 -8.02 17.56
C GLY A 141 14.59 -7.96 16.09
N HIS A 142 14.39 -6.74 15.60
CA HIS A 142 13.94 -6.50 14.23
C HIS A 142 14.77 -5.42 13.54
N GLU A 143 14.73 -5.40 12.21
CA GLU A 143 15.28 -4.33 11.39
C GLU A 143 14.29 -3.98 10.26
N ILE A 144 14.36 -2.73 9.80
CA ILE A 144 13.60 -2.25 8.63
C ILE A 144 14.61 -1.78 7.59
N GLU A 145 14.76 -2.55 6.52
CA GLU A 145 15.62 -2.21 5.40
C GLU A 145 14.84 -1.38 4.37
N ARG A 146 15.49 -0.34 3.82
CA ARG A 146 14.93 0.55 2.78
C ARG A 146 13.55 1.15 3.14
N GLY A 147 13.21 1.21 4.42
CA GLY A 147 11.92 1.72 4.91
C GLY A 147 10.69 0.89 4.53
N SER A 148 10.86 -0.30 3.95
CA SER A 148 9.75 -1.13 3.45
C SER A 148 9.93 -2.64 3.60
N ILE A 149 11.13 -3.13 3.94
CA ILE A 149 11.38 -4.56 4.16
C ILE A 149 11.60 -4.79 5.65
N VAL A 150 10.77 -5.61 6.27
CA VAL A 150 10.85 -5.90 7.71
C VAL A 150 11.49 -7.26 7.90
N TYR A 151 12.55 -7.33 8.71
CA TYR A 151 13.13 -8.59 9.15
C TYR A 151 13.03 -8.74 10.66
N PHE A 152 12.45 -9.85 11.11
CA PHE A 152 12.56 -10.33 12.48
C PHE A 152 13.77 -11.26 12.58
N LEU A 153 14.72 -10.91 13.44
CA LEU A 153 16.05 -11.50 13.47
C LEU A 153 16.14 -12.58 14.55
N PHE A 154 16.68 -13.74 14.16
CA PHE A 154 16.89 -14.88 15.04
C PHE A 154 18.28 -15.46 14.85
N GLU A 155 18.85 -15.97 15.94
CA GLU A 155 20.02 -16.86 15.91
C GLU A 155 19.57 -18.28 16.26
N ALA A 156 19.87 -19.26 15.40
CA ALA A 156 19.51 -20.64 15.64
C ALA A 156 20.20 -21.19 16.90
N SER A 157 19.42 -21.83 17.76
CA SER A 157 19.91 -22.42 19.01
C SER A 157 19.08 -23.64 19.38
N ASN A 158 19.54 -24.43 20.33
CA ASN A 158 18.82 -25.62 20.80
C ASN A 158 17.62 -25.28 21.71
N GLY A 159 17.46 -24.01 22.10
CA GLY A 159 16.33 -23.54 22.90
C GLY A 159 15.19 -23.03 22.02
N THR A 160 13.96 -23.12 22.49
CA THR A 160 12.80 -22.52 21.82
C THR A 160 12.50 -21.16 22.45
N THR A 161 12.49 -20.10 21.63
CA THR A 161 12.01 -18.76 22.02
C THR A 161 10.66 -18.51 21.37
N CYS A 162 9.68 -18.12 22.17
CA CYS A 162 8.40 -17.60 21.70
C CYS A 162 8.42 -16.07 21.77
N VAL A 163 8.10 -15.44 20.65
CA VAL A 163 8.16 -14.00 20.45
C VAL A 163 6.75 -13.45 20.29
N ASN A 164 6.52 -12.30 20.91
CA ASN A 164 5.37 -11.44 20.70
C ASN A 164 5.87 -9.99 20.61
N ASP A 165 6.65 -9.71 19.57
CA ASP A 165 7.31 -8.42 19.37
C ASP A 165 6.57 -7.61 18.31
N THR A 166 6.52 -6.29 18.50
CA THR A 166 5.79 -5.38 17.61
C THR A 166 6.73 -4.33 17.05
N VAL A 167 6.71 -4.19 15.72
CA VAL A 167 7.43 -3.14 15.01
C VAL A 167 6.43 -2.14 14.40
N GLU A 168 6.76 -0.85 14.48
CA GLU A 168 6.01 0.19 13.77
C GLU A 168 6.62 0.40 12.38
N VAL A 169 5.78 0.35 11.35
CA VAL A 169 6.18 0.61 9.96
C VAL A 169 5.37 1.75 9.38
N LEU A 170 5.95 2.42 8.39
CA LEU A 170 5.33 3.53 7.68
C LEU A 170 4.98 3.09 6.26
N GLY A 171 3.69 3.17 5.92
CA GLY A 171 3.21 2.79 4.61
C GLY A 171 3.25 1.28 4.34
N ARG A 172 3.30 0.94 3.06
CA ARG A 172 3.31 -0.44 2.58
C ARG A 172 4.69 -1.04 2.76
N THR A 173 4.71 -2.32 3.11
CA THR A 173 5.93 -3.12 3.11
C THR A 173 6.08 -3.85 1.78
N TRP A 174 7.31 -3.93 1.27
CA TRP A 174 7.67 -4.83 0.18
C TRP A 174 7.59 -6.29 0.61
N GLY A 175 8.00 -6.56 1.86
CA GLY A 175 7.91 -7.89 2.45
C GLY A 175 8.19 -7.86 3.94
N ILE A 176 7.74 -8.90 4.63
CA ILE A 176 7.93 -9.12 6.06
C ILE A 176 8.46 -10.54 6.20
N PHE A 177 9.62 -10.68 6.84
CA PHE A 177 10.37 -11.93 6.87
C PHE A 177 10.90 -12.23 8.27
N ALA A 178 11.16 -13.51 8.55
CA ALA A 178 12.06 -13.90 9.62
C ALA A 178 13.40 -14.32 9.03
N ARG A 179 14.48 -13.70 9.49
CA ARG A 179 15.86 -14.05 9.12
C ARG A 179 16.49 -14.82 10.27
N ILE A 180 16.82 -16.08 10.03
CA ILE A 180 17.40 -16.99 11.02
C ILE A 180 18.84 -17.32 10.61
N VAL A 181 19.80 -16.88 11.41
CA VAL A 181 21.23 -17.16 11.19
C VAL A 181 21.62 -18.45 11.92
N SER A 182 22.25 -19.39 11.21
CA SER A 182 22.77 -20.64 11.76
C SER A 182 24.19 -20.89 11.26
N GLY A 183 25.19 -20.49 12.05
CA GLY A 183 26.59 -20.55 11.63
C GLY A 183 26.84 -19.69 10.38
N ASN A 184 27.21 -20.32 9.27
CA ASN A 184 27.48 -19.64 7.99
C ASN A 184 26.27 -19.64 7.04
N VAL A 185 25.09 -20.07 7.49
CA VAL A 185 23.88 -20.14 6.68
C VAL A 185 22.84 -19.17 7.24
N THR A 186 22.25 -18.39 6.36
CA THR A 186 21.07 -17.58 6.68
C THR A 186 19.84 -18.20 6.02
N ILE A 187 18.80 -18.42 6.81
CA ILE A 187 17.50 -18.89 6.34
C ILE A 187 16.55 -17.70 6.39
N LEU A 188 15.91 -17.42 5.26
CA LEU A 188 14.83 -16.45 5.16
C LEU A 188 13.50 -17.19 5.10
N CYS A 189 12.61 -16.85 6.02
CA CYS A 189 11.25 -17.36 6.08
C CYS A 189 10.26 -16.25 5.73
N ASN A 190 9.32 -16.54 4.85
CA ASN A 190 8.15 -15.69 4.68
C ASN A 190 7.29 -15.75 5.94
N LEU A 191 6.61 -14.66 6.22
CA LEU A 191 5.58 -14.63 7.25
C LEU A 191 4.20 -14.75 6.61
N GLU A 192 3.28 -15.36 7.34
CA GLU A 192 1.87 -15.39 6.99
C GLU A 192 1.07 -14.51 7.95
N ASN A 193 0.10 -13.79 7.40
CA ASN A 193 -0.81 -12.98 8.20
C ASN A 193 -1.86 -13.87 8.86
N ILE A 194 -1.99 -13.75 10.19
CA ILE A 194 -3.02 -14.44 10.97
C ILE A 194 -4.12 -13.50 11.45
N ASN A 195 -3.87 -12.19 11.45
CA ASN A 195 -4.88 -11.17 11.74
C ASN A 195 -4.51 -9.82 11.11
N GLY A 196 -5.52 -9.04 10.73
CA GLY A 196 -5.35 -7.72 10.13
C GLY A 196 -5.00 -7.74 8.65
N THR A 197 -4.60 -6.59 8.13
CA THR A 197 -4.28 -6.35 6.70
C THR A 197 -3.16 -5.31 6.59
N SER A 198 -2.59 -5.10 5.39
CA SER A 198 -1.62 -4.02 5.14
C SER A 198 -2.17 -2.60 5.38
N LEU A 199 -3.49 -2.44 5.48
CA LEU A 199 -4.16 -1.18 5.80
C LEU A 199 -4.44 -1.00 7.30
N THR A 200 -4.20 -2.04 8.09
CA THR A 200 -4.43 -2.06 9.54
C THR A 200 -3.18 -2.54 10.27
N ASP A 201 -3.28 -2.66 11.60
CA ASP A 201 -2.28 -3.42 12.34
C ASP A 201 -2.36 -4.90 11.94
N GLU A 202 -1.21 -5.54 11.79
CA GLU A 202 -1.07 -6.93 11.36
C GLU A 202 -0.49 -7.78 12.48
N VAL A 203 -1.00 -8.99 12.63
CA VAL A 203 -0.35 -10.05 13.40
C VAL A 203 0.09 -11.13 12.42
N VAL A 204 1.37 -11.48 12.48
CA VAL A 204 2.01 -12.40 11.55
C VAL A 204 2.68 -13.54 12.31
N THR A 205 2.80 -14.70 11.66
CA THR A 205 3.58 -15.84 12.16
C THR A 205 4.53 -16.35 11.09
N ILE A 206 5.50 -17.17 11.49
CA ILE A 206 6.49 -17.73 10.56
C ILE A 206 5.84 -18.86 9.77
N ASN A 207 5.80 -18.69 8.46
CA ASN A 207 5.40 -19.76 7.56
C ASN A 207 6.59 -20.69 7.31
N LYS A 208 6.60 -21.82 8.02
CA LYS A 208 7.67 -22.82 7.97
C LYS A 208 7.82 -23.50 6.60
N GLU A 209 6.75 -23.55 5.81
CA GLU A 209 6.77 -24.15 4.47
C GLU A 209 7.53 -23.27 3.47
N TRP A 210 7.66 -21.97 3.78
CA TRP A 210 8.27 -20.96 2.93
C TRP A 210 9.55 -20.40 3.57
N CYS A 211 10.34 -21.30 4.15
CA CYS A 211 11.70 -21.05 4.65
C CYS A 211 12.74 -21.65 3.71
N GLY A 212 13.71 -20.85 3.28
CA GLY A 212 14.80 -21.31 2.43
C GLY A 212 16.09 -20.54 2.70
N PRO A 213 17.24 -21.02 2.18
CA PRO A 213 18.47 -20.26 2.25
C PRO A 213 18.31 -18.90 1.56
N GLU A 214 18.81 -17.85 2.21
CA GLU A 214 18.94 -16.52 1.61
C GLU A 214 20.09 -16.61 0.58
N ASN A 215 19.76 -16.53 -0.71
CA ASN A 215 20.72 -16.61 -1.83
C ASN A 215 21.33 -15.25 -2.14
#